data_AF-A0A803M6C4-F1
#
_entry.id   AF-A0A803M6C4-F1
#
_cell.length_a   1.000
_cell.length_b   1.000
_cell.length_c   1.000
_cell.angle_alpha   90.00
_cell.angle_beta   90.00
_cell.angle_gamma   90.00
#
_symmetry.space_group_name_H-M   'P 1'
#
loop_
_entity.id
_entity.type
_entity.pdbx_description
1 polymer ?
#
loop_
_entity_poly.entity_id
_entity_poly.type
_entity_poly.pdbx_seq_one_letter_code
_entity_poly.pdbx_strand_id
1 'polypeptide(L)' 'MGMQVVPLNQLTPHENKKFTLDLLKSSDVNDSPDMKPRGQLVVELTFDPFKLGRQGSDSIDRSLSDASTSSE' A
#
# COMPACT_ATOMS: atom_id res chain seq x y z
N MET A 1 18.92 -13.64 6.00
CA MET A 1 17.83 -13.73 5.01
C MET A 1 17.64 -12.32 4.47
N GLY A 2 17.70 -12.12 3.15
CA GLY A 2 17.72 -10.78 2.53
C GLY A 2 16.33 -10.17 2.36
N MET A 3 16.27 -8.95 1.79
CA MET A 3 15.04 -8.22 1.48
C MET A 3 14.90 -8.04 -0.03
N GLN A 4 13.70 -8.24 -0.56
CA GLN A 4 13.38 -8.03 -1.97
C GLN A 4 12.31 -6.94 -2.10
N VAL A 5 12.49 -6.02 -3.05
CA VAL A 5 11.58 -4.92 -3.29
C VAL A 5 10.97 -5.05 -4.68
N VAL A 6 9.64 -4.92 -4.77
CA VAL A 6 8.88 -4.85 -6.03
C VAL A 6 8.10 -3.52 -6.02
N PRO A 7 8.40 -2.57 -6.91
CA PRO A 7 7.68 -1.30 -6.99
C PRO A 7 6.21 -1.49 -7.41
N LEU A 8 5.27 -0.86 -6.69
CA LEU A 8 3.83 -1.00 -6.96
C LEU A 8 3.42 -0.46 -8.33
N ASN A 9 4.16 0.51 -8.90
CA ASN A 9 3.92 1.04 -10.25
C ASN A 9 4.21 0.03 -11.37
N GLN A 10 4.81 -1.13 -11.06
CA GLN A 10 5.01 -2.24 -11.99
C GLN A 10 3.83 -3.22 -11.99
N LEU A 11 2.83 -3.04 -11.12
CA LEU A 11 1.64 -3.86 -11.01
C LEU A 11 0.45 -3.15 -11.66
N THR A 12 -0.32 -3.87 -12.46
CA THR A 12 -1.65 -3.41 -12.87
C THR A 12 -2.63 -3.67 -11.72
N PRO A 13 -3.45 -2.70 -11.31
CA PRO A 13 -4.48 -2.92 -10.30
C PRO A 13 -5.40 -4.10 -10.63
N HIS A 14 -5.68 -4.94 -9.64
CA HIS A 14 -6.57 -6.12 -9.73
C HIS A 14 -6.13 -7.20 -10.73
N GLU A 15 -4.88 -7.16 -11.20
CA GLU A 15 -4.31 -8.19 -12.06
C GLU A 15 -3.26 -8.99 -11.29
N ASN A 16 -3.29 -10.31 -11.46
CA ASN A 16 -2.23 -11.18 -10.97
C ASN A 16 -0.99 -11.06 -11.86
N LYS A 17 0.16 -10.80 -11.24
CA LYS A 17 1.44 -10.76 -11.93
C LYS A 17 2.48 -11.62 -11.23
N LYS A 18 3.13 -12.48 -12.01
CA LYS A 18 4.21 -13.37 -11.57
C LYS A 18 5.56 -12.67 -11.63
N PHE A 19 6.35 -12.78 -10.56
CA PHE A 19 7.73 -12.31 -10.50
C PHE A 19 8.67 -13.44 -10.15
N THR A 20 9.87 -13.40 -10.74
CA THR A 20 11.00 -14.25 -10.37
C THR A 20 12.08 -13.32 -9.84
N LEU A 21 12.47 -13.50 -8.58
CA LEU A 21 13.32 -12.58 -7.83
C LEU A 21 14.56 -13.34 -7.38
N ASP A 22 15.75 -12.82 -7.69
CA ASP A 22 17.00 -13.44 -7.26
C ASP A 22 17.23 -13.23 -5.76
N LEU A 23 17.69 -14.28 -5.06
CA LEU A 23 17.91 -14.21 -3.62
C LEU A 23 19.20 -13.44 -3.27
N LEU A 24 19.05 -12.17 -2.91
CA LEU A 24 20.14 -11.29 -2.46
C LEU A 24 20.55 -11.59 -1.00
N LYS A 25 21.86 -11.51 -0.70
CA LYS A 25 22.45 -11.86 0.61
C LYS A 25 22.30 -10.74 1.65
N SER A 26 22.48 -9.48 1.25
CA SER A 26 22.42 -8.31 2.13
C SER A 26 21.56 -7.19 1.51
N SER A 27 20.92 -6.40 2.36
CA SER A 27 20.29 -5.12 2.02
C SER A 27 21.30 -3.95 2.01
N ASP A 28 22.55 -4.22 2.36
CA ASP A 28 23.62 -3.23 2.32
C ASP A 28 24.06 -3.00 0.88
N VAL A 29 23.78 -1.80 0.37
CA VAL A 29 24.17 -1.33 -0.98
C VAL A 29 25.69 -1.34 -1.20
N ASN A 30 26.47 -1.48 -0.13
CA ASN A 30 27.92 -1.35 -0.14
C ASN A 30 28.68 -2.69 -0.06
N ASP A 31 27.98 -3.81 0.11
CA ASP A 31 28.63 -5.12 0.16
C ASP A 31 28.80 -5.63 -1.27
N SER A 32 30.03 -6.00 -1.61
CA SER A 32 30.37 -6.51 -2.94
C SER A 32 29.38 -7.62 -3.31
N PRO A 33 28.81 -7.64 -4.52
CA PRO A 33 27.83 -8.65 -4.89
C PRO A 33 28.53 -10.01 -4.84
N ASP A 34 28.36 -10.75 -3.75
CA ASP A 34 28.73 -12.16 -3.67
C ASP A 34 27.87 -12.87 -4.72
N MET A 35 28.39 -13.01 -5.94
CA MET A 35 27.69 -13.53 -7.14
C MET A 35 27.40 -15.04 -7.07
N LYS A 36 27.35 -15.63 -5.86
CA LYS A 36 26.99 -17.05 -5.71
C LYS A 36 25.48 -17.18 -5.92
N PRO A 37 25.01 -18.03 -6.86
CA PRO A 37 23.58 -18.22 -7.07
C PRO A 37 22.97 -18.84 -5.81
N ARG A 38 22.03 -18.13 -5.19
CA ARG A 38 21.36 -18.59 -3.95
C ARG A 38 19.95 -19.14 -4.19
N GLY A 39 19.55 -19.22 -5.46
CA GLY A 39 18.21 -19.58 -5.88
C GLY A 39 17.35 -18.36 -6.18
N GLN A 40 16.10 -18.64 -6.53
CA GLN A 40 15.12 -17.64 -6.94
C GLN A 40 13.84 -17.81 -6.14
N LEU A 41 13.19 -16.69 -5.86
CA LEU A 41 11.85 -16.64 -5.29
C LEU A 41 10.84 -16.36 -6.41
N VAL A 42 9.86 -17.25 -6.56
CA VAL A 42 8.75 -17.07 -7.48
C VAL A 42 7.53 -16.64 -6.66
N VAL A 43 7.00 -15.46 -6.93
CA VAL A 43 5.80 -14.92 -6.27
C VAL A 43 4.76 -14.50 -7.29
N GLU A 44 3.51 -14.51 -6.87
CA GLU A 44 2.38 -13.94 -7.59
C GLU A 44 1.79 -12.83 -6.73
N LEU A 45 1.64 -11.63 -7.32
CA LEU A 45 1.20 -10.43 -6.63
C LEU A 45 -0.02 -9.85 -7.34
N THR A 46 -1.02 -9.43 -6.56
CA THR A 46 -2.12 -8.57 -7.02
C THR A 46 -2.07 -7.27 -6.23
N PHE A 47 -2.20 -6.13 -6.92
CA PHE A 47 -2.30 -4.82 -6.30
C PHE A 47 -3.77 -4.39 -6.17
N ASP A 48 -4.23 -4.16 -4.95
CA ASP A 48 -5.56 -3.59 -4.65
C ASP A 48 -5.40 -2.12 -4.20
N PRO A 49 -5.67 -1.13 -5.08
CA PRO A 49 -5.50 0.28 -4.75
C PRO A 49 -6.59 0.77 -3.80
N PHE A 50 -6.22 1.68 -2.90
CA PHE A 50 -7.19 2.36 -2.06
C PHE A 50 -8.17 3.20 -2.89
N LYS A 51 -9.46 3.12 -2.54
CA LYS A 51 -10.49 3.98 -3.13
C LYS A 51 -10.28 5.41 -2.65
N LEU A 52 -9.94 6.33 -3.56
CA LEU A 52 -9.95 7.77 -3.28
C LEU A 52 -11.38 8.29 -3.42
N GLY A 53 -12.22 7.97 -2.43
CA GLY A 53 -13.56 8.54 -2.26
C GLY A 53 -13.66 9.07 -0.85
N ARG A 54 -13.92 10.38 -0.69
CA ARG A 54 -14.02 11.12 0.58
C ARG A 54 -14.63 10.25 1.69
N GLN A 55 -13.84 9.93 2.72
CA GLN A 55 -14.40 9.66 4.03
C GLN A 55 -14.56 11.01 4.74
N GLY A 56 -15.81 11.37 5.07
CA GLY A 56 -16.09 12.38 6.09
C GLY A 56 -16.99 13.57 5.71
N SER A 57 -17.94 13.46 4.78
CA SER A 57 -18.96 14.51 4.58
C SER A 57 -20.40 14.06 4.83
N ASP A 58 -20.62 12.98 5.57
CA ASP A 58 -21.96 12.56 5.97
C ASP A 58 -22.17 12.82 7.47
N SER A 59 -23.04 13.79 7.75
CA SER A 59 -23.76 14.08 8.99
C SER A 59 -23.05 14.80 10.17
N ILE A 60 -22.97 16.13 10.08
CA ILE A 60 -23.30 17.01 11.22
C ILE A 60 -24.39 17.98 10.75
N ASP A 61 -25.60 17.48 10.58
CA ASP A 61 -26.80 18.31 10.54
C ASP A 61 -27.78 17.72 11.53
N ARG A 62 -27.72 18.19 12.78
CA ARG A 62 -28.76 17.94 13.78
C ARG A 62 -28.86 19.12 14.74
N SER A 63 -29.64 20.11 14.29
CA SER A 63 -30.60 20.86 15.09
C SER A 63 -30.10 21.52 16.37
N LEU A 64 -29.63 22.77 16.26
CA LEU A 64 -29.74 23.78 17.32
C LEU A 64 -30.63 24.92 16.82
N SER A 65 -31.92 24.63 16.65
CA SER A 65 -32.95 25.64 16.34
C SER A 65 -33.99 25.82 17.45
N ASP A 66 -33.70 25.39 18.67
CA ASP A 66 -34.51 25.72 19.85
C ASP A 66 -33.63 26.37 20.92
N ALA A 67 -33.25 27.62 20.69
CA ALA A 67 -32.99 28.56 21.76
C ALA A 67 -34.13 29.59 21.73
N SER A 68 -35.13 29.26 22.53
CA SER A 68 -36.35 29.99 22.82
C SER A 68 -36.22 31.50 22.70
N THR A 69 -36.97 32.07 21.77
CA THR A 69 -37.45 33.45 21.88
C THR A 69 -38.51 33.45 22.99
N SER A 70 -38.13 33.77 24.22
CA SER A 70 -39.08 34.21 25.25
C SER A 70 -38.79 35.67 25.54
N SER A 71 -39.59 36.51 24.89
CA SER A 71 -39.85 37.88 25.29
C SER A 71 -40.73 37.86 26.54
N GLU A 72 -40.30 38.55 27.60
CA GLU A 72 -41.10 39.52 28.35
C GLU A 72 -40.18 40.43 29.17
#